data_AF-A0A1V5R1C5-F1
#
_entry.id   AF-A0A1V5R1C5-F1
#
_cell.length_a   1.000
_cell.length_b   1.000
_cell.length_c   1.000
_cell.angle_alpha   90.00
_cell.angle_beta   90.00
_cell.angle_gamma   90.00
#
_symmetry.space_group_name_H-M   'P 1'
#
loop_
_entity.id
_entity.type
_entity.pdbx_description
1 polymer ?
#
loop_
_entity_poly.entity_id
_entity_poly.type
_entity_poly.pdbx_seq_one_letter_code
_entity_poly.pdbx_strand_id
1 'polypeptide(L)'
;MKSEQRIEGQPLEHFSGNFFIFYAFDVGEDIALNKIETSGVLTTKQLMLSKYFKNYHIPLAVELPQPSMSPRCLGVTLHSFGVMSLAYKIPFSDTIETIRKTLNTIDAEYREQSIADAHAIFGKIKTYIKQARFFHLRNSYMVIQVDQTAHLSSSELKQNFGGLIASLLRFETETLSEYQKDAILESATGYYRGDLIVIDTEAAFVYDDDYAEILDLFEFGNIQQLELHYYDRILDQQLNVVYLQEVWTLPLTAYIPFLSSIAKDPISDLERLKVEISVIVERIESSVKTAGDVYVAETYAVLEEKLDLKNWKESLDSKLAIIRDVLSVYQSKIDTTREDLLSVLIIVLIFIELVVGILSYFK
;
A
#
# COMPACT_ATOMS: atom_id res chain seq x y z
N MET A 1 33.63 -29.17 36.29
CA MET A 1 32.69 -30.23 35.85
C MET A 1 31.26 -29.71 35.94
N LYS A 2 30.83 -28.98 34.93
CA LYS A 2 29.43 -28.92 34.49
C LYS A 2 29.51 -28.90 32.98
N SER A 3 29.06 -30.00 32.42
CA SER A 3 29.06 -30.37 31.01
C SER A 3 28.25 -29.38 30.19
N GLU A 4 28.92 -28.69 29.27
CA GLU A 4 28.29 -28.15 28.06
C GLU A 4 27.73 -29.33 27.27
N GLN A 5 26.42 -29.54 27.37
CA GLN A 5 25.69 -30.36 26.40
C GLN A 5 25.62 -29.55 25.10
N ARG A 6 26.63 -29.78 24.27
CA ARG A 6 26.64 -29.43 22.85
C ARG A 6 25.49 -30.21 22.21
N ILE A 7 24.48 -29.50 21.69
CA ILE A 7 23.43 -30.11 20.87
C ILE A 7 24.11 -30.62 19.60
N GLU A 8 24.12 -31.93 19.42
CA GLU A 8 24.66 -32.62 18.25
C GLU A 8 23.83 -32.30 17.00
N GLY A 9 24.50 -31.72 16.00
CA GLY A 9 24.40 -32.17 14.60
C GLY A 9 23.15 -31.81 13.80
N GLN A 10 22.84 -30.53 13.61
CA GLN A 10 22.24 -30.14 12.32
C GLN A 10 23.35 -30.14 11.25
N PRO A 11 23.12 -30.71 10.05
CA PRO A 11 24.10 -30.64 8.98
C PRO A 11 24.42 -29.17 8.69
N LEU A 12 25.70 -28.84 8.58
CA LEU A 12 26.18 -27.54 8.08
C LEU A 12 25.92 -27.48 6.56
N GLU A 13 24.65 -27.52 6.20
CA GLU A 13 24.19 -27.44 4.83
C GLU A 13 24.27 -25.97 4.39
N HIS A 14 25.00 -25.74 3.32
CA HIS A 14 25.14 -24.42 2.71
C HIS A 14 24.06 -24.24 1.66
N PHE A 15 23.38 -23.10 1.74
CA PHE A 15 22.33 -22.71 0.83
C PHE A 15 22.81 -21.55 -0.02
N SER A 16 22.48 -21.58 -1.31
CA SER A 16 22.65 -20.45 -2.21
C SER A 16 21.28 -19.92 -2.60
N GLY A 17 21.22 -18.62 -2.87
CA GLY A 17 19.96 -17.97 -3.20
C GLY A 17 20.07 -16.46 -3.17
N ASN A 18 18.93 -15.79 -3.02
CA ASN A 18 18.84 -14.34 -3.09
C ASN A 18 17.89 -13.78 -2.03
N PHE A 19 18.27 -12.66 -1.42
CA PHE A 19 17.32 -11.76 -0.78
C PHE A 19 16.76 -10.82 -1.83
N PHE A 20 15.45 -10.86 -2.04
CA PHE A 20 14.72 -9.82 -2.73
C PHE A 20 14.11 -8.89 -1.70
N ILE A 21 14.37 -7.59 -1.84
CA ILE A 21 13.83 -6.59 -0.91
C ILE A 21 13.04 -5.57 -1.73
N PHE A 22 11.75 -5.50 -1.44
CA PHE A 22 10.81 -4.58 -2.08
C PHE A 22 10.55 -3.42 -1.13
N TYR A 23 10.88 -2.21 -1.56
CA TYR A 23 10.52 -1.00 -0.86
C TYR A 23 9.45 -0.25 -1.65
N ALA A 24 8.46 0.29 -0.96
CA ALA A 24 7.46 1.19 -1.53
C ALA A 24 7.45 2.50 -0.73
N PHE A 25 7.54 3.63 -1.41
CA PHE A 25 7.58 4.96 -0.83
C PHE A 25 6.39 5.79 -1.31
N ASP A 26 5.66 6.41 -0.38
CA ASP A 26 4.75 7.52 -0.69
C ASP A 26 5.59 8.75 -1.08
N VAL A 27 5.34 9.34 -2.23
CA VAL A 27 6.06 10.53 -2.71
C VAL A 27 5.15 11.73 -3.03
N GLY A 28 3.83 11.58 -2.85
CA GLY A 28 2.82 12.61 -3.13
C GLY A 28 1.48 12.00 -3.51
N GLU A 29 0.58 12.80 -4.10
CA GLU A 29 -0.77 12.35 -4.48
C GLU A 29 -0.79 11.72 -5.89
N ASP A 30 -0.31 12.47 -6.88
CA ASP A 30 -0.38 12.07 -8.29
C ASP A 30 0.97 12.31 -8.96
N ILE A 31 1.50 11.29 -9.64
CA ILE A 31 2.70 11.38 -10.47
C ILE A 31 2.30 11.46 -11.95
N ALA A 32 2.70 12.54 -12.63
CA ALA A 32 2.43 12.71 -14.05
C ALA A 32 3.38 11.86 -14.92
N LEU A 33 3.18 10.54 -14.95
CA LEU A 33 4.06 9.57 -15.62
C LEU A 33 4.36 9.92 -17.09
N ASN A 34 3.34 10.25 -17.89
CA ASN A 34 3.51 10.62 -19.30
C ASN A 34 4.44 11.84 -19.49
N LYS A 35 4.39 12.80 -18.55
CA LYS A 35 5.26 13.98 -18.61
C LYS A 35 6.70 13.62 -18.26
N ILE A 36 6.91 12.72 -17.29
CA ILE A 36 8.24 12.22 -16.92
C ILE A 36 8.85 11.49 -18.11
N GLU A 37 8.12 10.55 -18.71
CA GLU A 37 8.55 9.79 -19.89
C GLU A 37 8.91 10.71 -21.06
N THR A 38 8.03 11.66 -21.41
CA THR A 38 8.27 12.58 -22.54
C THR A 38 9.42 13.56 -22.26
N SER A 39 9.65 13.95 -21.00
CA SER A 39 10.70 14.91 -20.65
C SER A 39 12.13 14.34 -20.73
N GLY A 40 12.27 13.00 -20.67
CA GLY A 40 13.58 12.34 -20.59
C GLY A 40 14.38 12.67 -19.32
N VAL A 41 13.73 13.18 -18.26
CA VAL A 41 14.39 13.51 -16.99
C VAL A 41 14.99 12.28 -16.29
N LEU A 42 14.41 11.12 -16.56
CA LEU A 42 14.88 9.80 -16.16
C LEU A 42 14.97 8.89 -17.39
N THR A 43 15.94 7.98 -17.39
CA THR A 43 16.01 6.90 -18.38
C THR A 43 14.91 5.89 -18.06
N THR A 44 14.04 5.62 -19.04
CA THR A 44 12.95 4.65 -18.90
C THR A 44 13.41 3.26 -19.32
N LYS A 45 12.94 2.23 -18.63
CA LYS A 45 13.13 0.82 -18.96
C LYS A 45 11.85 0.21 -19.51
N GLN A 46 11.98 -0.84 -20.32
CA GLN A 46 10.82 -1.63 -20.70
C GLN A 46 10.30 -2.37 -19.46
N LEU A 47 9.04 -2.12 -19.12
CA LEU A 47 8.36 -2.80 -18.04
C LEU A 47 7.77 -4.13 -18.56
N MET A 48 8.16 -5.23 -17.93
CA MET A 48 7.52 -6.53 -18.12
C MET A 48 6.36 -6.61 -17.14
N LEU A 49 5.15 -6.36 -17.63
CA LEU A 49 3.95 -6.44 -16.80
C LEU A 49 3.62 -7.90 -16.49
N SER A 50 3.38 -8.18 -15.21
CA SER A 50 2.88 -9.48 -14.80
C SER A 50 1.57 -9.80 -15.52
N LYS A 51 1.46 -11.03 -16.04
CA LYS A 51 0.22 -11.52 -16.67
C LYS A 51 -0.89 -11.74 -15.64
N TYR A 52 -0.55 -11.86 -14.36
CA TYR A 52 -1.45 -12.20 -13.25
C TYR A 52 -2.27 -11.02 -12.72
N PHE A 53 -1.84 -9.78 -12.96
CA PHE A 53 -2.55 -8.60 -12.51
C PHE A 53 -3.40 -7.96 -13.60
N LYS A 54 -4.49 -7.32 -13.18
CA LYS A 54 -5.20 -6.33 -13.99
C LYS A 54 -4.48 -4.99 -13.86
N ASN A 55 -3.83 -4.58 -14.94
CA ASN A 55 -3.05 -3.36 -14.99
C ASN A 55 -3.95 -2.16 -15.30
N TYR A 56 -4.67 -1.67 -14.29
CA TYR A 56 -5.56 -0.51 -14.43
C TYR A 56 -4.80 0.80 -14.70
N HIS A 57 -3.60 0.94 -14.12
CA HIS A 57 -2.63 1.97 -14.45
C HIS A 57 -1.30 1.29 -14.75
N ILE A 58 -0.75 1.54 -15.93
CA ILE A 58 0.56 1.01 -16.31
C ILE A 58 1.61 1.91 -15.63
N PRO A 59 2.40 1.37 -14.70
CA PRO A 59 3.42 2.18 -14.05
C PRO A 59 4.61 2.38 -14.99
N LEU A 60 5.49 3.32 -14.63
CA LEU A 60 6.66 3.67 -15.42
C LEU A 60 7.92 3.10 -14.77
N ALA A 61 8.58 2.14 -15.43
CA ALA A 61 9.87 1.63 -15.01
C ALA A 61 10.99 2.61 -15.41
N VAL A 62 11.86 2.95 -14.45
CA VAL A 62 12.95 3.90 -14.64
C VAL A 62 14.27 3.36 -14.09
N GLU A 63 15.38 3.92 -14.58
CA GLU A 63 16.70 3.66 -14.05
C GLU A 63 17.05 4.61 -12.91
N LEU A 64 17.87 4.11 -11.97
CA LEU A 64 18.50 4.98 -10.99
C LEU A 64 19.38 6.02 -11.68
N PRO A 65 19.46 7.27 -11.16
CA PRO A 65 20.32 8.29 -11.75
C PRO A 65 21.81 7.93 -11.72
N GLN A 66 22.21 7.11 -10.74
CA GLN A 66 23.60 6.64 -10.55
C GLN A 66 23.60 5.13 -10.26
N PRO A 67 23.39 4.27 -11.28
CA PRO A 67 23.26 2.82 -11.08
C PRO A 67 24.50 2.17 -10.45
N SER A 68 25.68 2.77 -10.64
CA SER A 68 26.95 2.29 -10.06
C SER A 68 27.01 2.39 -8.54
N MET A 69 26.22 3.28 -7.93
CA MET A 69 26.13 3.38 -6.47
C MET A 69 25.25 2.27 -5.86
N SER A 70 24.38 1.67 -6.66
CA SER A 70 23.37 0.72 -6.19
C SER A 70 23.30 -0.48 -7.15
N PRO A 71 24.40 -1.24 -7.31
CA PRO A 71 24.50 -2.30 -8.32
C PRO A 71 23.54 -3.48 -8.07
N ARG A 72 22.97 -3.56 -6.87
CA ARG A 72 21.99 -4.58 -6.47
C ARG A 72 20.55 -4.16 -6.70
N CYS A 73 20.29 -2.92 -7.13
CA CYS A 73 18.95 -2.46 -7.50
C CYS A 73 18.57 -3.06 -8.85
N LEU A 74 17.50 -3.86 -8.88
CA LEU A 74 16.95 -4.45 -10.10
C LEU A 74 16.19 -3.41 -10.93
N GLY A 75 15.40 -2.57 -10.26
CA GLY A 75 14.55 -1.60 -10.91
C GLY A 75 13.86 -0.65 -9.96
N VAL A 76 13.37 0.44 -10.53
CA VAL A 76 12.53 1.44 -9.88
C VAL A 76 11.26 1.58 -10.70
N THR A 77 10.11 1.54 -10.05
CA THR A 77 8.81 1.66 -10.72
C THR A 77 8.02 2.82 -10.12
N LEU A 78 7.52 3.71 -10.98
CA LEU A 78 6.72 4.87 -10.60
C LEU A 78 5.24 4.59 -10.87
N HIS A 79 4.41 4.73 -9.86
CA HIS A 79 2.98 4.54 -9.94
C HIS A 79 2.27 5.89 -10.00
N SER A 80 1.23 6.00 -10.82
CA SER A 80 0.53 7.27 -11.05
C SER A 80 -0.12 7.83 -9.78
N PHE A 81 -0.46 6.97 -8.81
CA PHE A 81 -1.09 7.30 -7.53
C PHE A 81 -0.09 7.69 -6.43
N GLY A 82 1.09 8.22 -6.79
CA GLY A 82 2.00 8.79 -5.80
C GLY A 82 2.96 7.82 -5.14
N VAL A 83 3.12 6.60 -5.66
CA VAL A 83 4.03 5.58 -5.10
C VAL A 83 5.26 5.37 -5.98
N MET A 84 6.41 5.21 -5.35
CA MET A 84 7.67 4.77 -5.96
C MET A 84 8.10 3.45 -5.33
N SER A 85 8.23 2.39 -6.14
CA SER A 85 8.77 1.11 -5.69
C SER A 85 10.22 0.93 -6.12
N LEU A 86 11.02 0.27 -5.27
CA LEU A 86 12.39 -0.12 -5.53
C LEU A 86 12.55 -1.61 -5.19
N ALA A 87 13.16 -2.37 -6.10
CA ALA A 87 13.46 -3.78 -5.90
C ALA A 87 14.97 -4.02 -5.87
N TYR A 88 15.45 -4.75 -4.87
CA TYR A 88 16.86 -5.14 -4.72
C TYR A 88 17.02 -6.66 -4.80
N LYS A 89 18.16 -7.12 -5.33
CA LYS A 89 18.55 -8.53 -5.35
C LYS A 89 19.96 -8.70 -4.77
N ILE A 90 20.04 -9.37 -3.63
CA ILE A 90 21.28 -9.61 -2.90
C ILE A 90 21.55 -11.12 -2.88
N PRO A 91 22.53 -11.63 -3.65
CA PRO A 91 22.86 -13.04 -3.62
C PRO A 91 23.57 -13.40 -2.32
N PHE A 92 23.34 -14.61 -1.82
CA PHE A 92 24.02 -15.18 -0.66
C PHE A 92 24.45 -16.63 -0.93
N SER A 93 25.40 -17.12 -0.12
CA SER A 93 25.84 -18.50 -0.14
C SER A 93 26.37 -18.91 1.24
N ASP A 94 25.47 -19.30 2.14
CA ASP A 94 25.75 -19.47 3.56
C ASP A 94 24.81 -20.50 4.21
N THR A 95 25.04 -20.84 5.48
CA THR A 95 24.11 -21.65 6.27
C THR A 95 22.93 -20.79 6.76
N ILE A 96 21.76 -21.41 7.03
CA ILE A 96 20.58 -20.69 7.54
C ILE A 96 20.88 -19.94 8.85
N GLU A 97 21.75 -20.47 9.71
CA GLU A 97 22.17 -19.78 10.94
C GLU A 97 22.98 -18.50 10.66
N THR A 98 23.88 -18.54 9.68
CA THR A 98 24.67 -17.36 9.28
C THR A 98 23.76 -16.33 8.61
N ILE A 99 22.88 -16.77 7.71
CA ILE A 99 21.85 -15.95 7.07
C ILE A 99 21.02 -15.22 8.13
N ARG A 100 20.55 -15.92 9.18
CA ARG A 100 19.78 -15.29 10.26
C ARG A 100 20.54 -14.19 11.02
N LYS A 101 21.85 -14.34 11.16
CA LYS A 101 22.70 -13.33 11.81
C LYS A 101 22.98 -12.14 10.89
N THR A 102 23.13 -12.36 9.59
CA THR A 102 23.43 -11.30 8.62
C THR A 102 22.18 -10.56 8.15
N LEU A 103 21.00 -11.16 8.27
CA LEU A 103 19.72 -10.62 7.81
C LEU A 103 19.46 -9.20 8.36
N ASN A 104 19.64 -9.00 9.66
CA ASN A 104 19.44 -7.69 10.30
C ASN A 104 20.40 -6.61 9.79
N THR A 105 21.64 -7.00 9.45
CA THR A 105 22.62 -6.09 8.85
C THR A 105 22.22 -5.73 7.43
N ILE A 106 21.79 -6.72 6.63
CA ILE A 106 21.31 -6.50 5.26
C ILE A 106 20.06 -5.61 5.27
N ASP A 107 19.09 -5.89 6.13
CA ASP A 107 17.89 -5.05 6.26
C ASP A 107 18.27 -3.59 6.55
N ALA A 108 19.13 -3.35 7.55
CA ALA A 108 19.56 -2.00 7.90
C ALA A 108 20.31 -1.29 6.76
N GLU A 109 21.23 -1.97 6.07
CA GLU A 109 21.99 -1.44 4.94
C GLU A 109 21.07 -1.02 3.79
N TYR A 110 20.18 -1.92 3.36
CA TYR A 110 19.29 -1.65 2.23
C TYR A 110 18.16 -0.68 2.59
N ARG A 111 17.81 -0.55 3.86
CA ARG A 111 16.90 0.49 4.33
C ARG A 111 17.51 1.88 4.17
N GLU A 112 18.79 2.05 4.45
CA GLU A 112 19.49 3.32 4.20
C GLU A 112 19.71 3.57 2.72
N GLN A 113 20.15 2.54 1.98
CA GLN A 113 20.38 2.62 0.53
C GLN A 113 19.10 2.98 -0.23
N SER A 114 17.96 2.35 0.11
CA SER A 114 16.67 2.62 -0.53
C SER A 114 16.19 4.05 -0.33
N ILE A 115 16.44 4.65 0.85
CA ILE A 115 16.14 6.06 1.09
C ILE A 115 16.99 6.95 0.20
N ALA A 116 18.30 6.68 0.09
CA ALA A 116 19.21 7.46 -0.76
C ALA A 116 18.81 7.37 -2.25
N ASP A 117 18.51 6.17 -2.71
CA ASP A 117 18.10 5.88 -4.09
C ASP A 117 16.76 6.56 -4.43
N ALA A 118 15.75 6.38 -3.58
CA ALA A 118 14.45 7.02 -3.73
C ALA A 118 14.57 8.55 -3.69
N HIS A 119 15.44 9.10 -2.84
CA HIS A 119 15.68 10.54 -2.76
C HIS A 119 16.31 11.09 -4.04
N ALA A 120 17.25 10.36 -4.63
CA ALA A 120 17.88 10.73 -5.89
C ALA A 120 16.86 10.80 -7.05
N ILE A 121 15.92 9.85 -7.11
CA ILE A 121 14.82 9.87 -8.07
C ILE A 121 13.87 11.03 -7.77
N PHE A 122 13.41 11.15 -6.52
CA PHE A 122 12.45 12.17 -6.09
C PHE A 122 12.95 13.58 -6.41
N GLY A 123 14.23 13.87 -6.17
CA GLY A 123 14.84 15.16 -6.48
C GLY A 123 14.71 15.56 -7.96
N LYS A 124 14.69 14.59 -8.88
CA LYS A 124 14.51 14.81 -10.32
C LYS A 124 13.05 14.96 -10.74
N ILE A 125 12.14 14.23 -10.10
CA ILE A 125 10.73 14.17 -10.52
C ILE A 125 9.78 15.04 -9.68
N LYS A 126 10.26 15.70 -8.63
CA LYS A 126 9.46 16.48 -7.68
C LYS A 126 8.46 17.45 -8.35
N THR A 127 8.84 18.10 -9.44
CA THR A 127 7.99 19.06 -10.17
C THR A 127 6.84 18.41 -10.95
N TYR A 128 6.89 17.08 -11.14
CA TYR A 128 5.87 16.28 -11.81
C TYR A 128 4.91 15.60 -10.83
N ILE A 129 5.08 15.84 -9.53
CA ILE A 129 4.28 15.23 -8.46
C ILE A 129 3.36 16.28 -7.83
N LYS A 130 2.07 15.97 -7.75
CA LYS A 130 1.09 16.78 -7.03
C LYS A 130 1.29 16.60 -5.53
N GLN A 131 1.35 17.71 -4.80
CA GLN A 131 1.68 17.74 -3.36
C GLN A 131 2.97 16.96 -3.02
N ALA A 132 4.01 17.14 -3.83
CA ALA A 132 5.27 16.39 -3.70
C ALA A 132 5.86 16.47 -2.29
N ARG A 133 5.99 15.31 -1.64
CA ARG A 133 6.58 15.19 -0.32
C ARG A 133 7.39 13.92 -0.26
N PHE A 134 8.66 14.05 0.13
CA PHE A 134 9.49 12.87 0.33
C PHE A 134 8.99 12.12 1.57
N PHE A 135 8.65 10.85 1.37
CA PHE A 135 7.85 9.93 2.18
C PHE A 135 7.54 10.29 3.64
N HIS A 136 6.30 10.02 4.05
CA HIS A 136 6.09 9.65 5.47
C HIS A 136 5.55 8.24 5.71
N LEU A 137 5.09 7.56 4.67
CA LEU A 137 4.80 6.14 4.73
C LEU A 137 5.79 5.41 3.83
N ARG A 138 6.32 4.31 4.34
CA ARG A 138 7.20 3.41 3.62
C ARG A 138 6.90 2.00 4.10
N ASN A 139 6.65 1.10 3.16
CA ASN A 139 6.54 -0.32 3.44
C ASN A 139 7.73 -1.04 2.82
N SER A 140 8.13 -2.14 3.45
CA SER A 140 9.17 -3.03 2.98
C SER A 140 8.71 -4.46 3.15
N TYR A 141 9.02 -5.30 2.16
CA TYR A 141 8.78 -6.74 2.24
C TYR A 141 10.00 -7.49 1.71
N MET A 142 10.43 -8.53 2.42
CA MET A 142 11.60 -9.31 2.06
C MET A 142 11.21 -10.72 1.60
N VAL A 143 11.78 -11.18 0.49
CA VAL A 143 11.66 -12.58 0.04
C VAL A 143 13.04 -13.21 0.08
N ILE A 144 13.17 -14.25 0.89
CA ILE A 144 14.37 -15.07 1.04
C ILE A 144 14.20 -16.26 0.10
N GLN A 145 14.72 -16.14 -1.11
CA GLN A 145 14.70 -17.21 -2.09
C GLN A 145 15.95 -18.08 -1.92
N VAL A 146 15.76 -19.39 -1.86
CA VAL A 146 16.81 -20.40 -1.82
C VAL A 146 16.69 -21.28 -3.06
N ASP A 147 17.82 -21.53 -3.72
CA ASP A 147 17.89 -22.37 -4.92
C ASP A 147 17.59 -23.84 -4.57
N GLN A 148 16.84 -24.55 -5.41
CA GLN A 148 16.60 -25.97 -5.17
C GLN A 148 17.87 -26.79 -5.34
N THR A 149 18.00 -27.84 -4.53
CA THR A 149 19.13 -28.76 -4.55
C THR A 149 18.62 -30.18 -4.76
N ALA A 150 19.31 -30.96 -5.61
CA ALA A 150 18.89 -32.32 -5.95
C ALA A 150 18.90 -33.32 -4.77
N HIS A 151 19.42 -32.91 -3.61
CA HIS A 151 19.61 -33.76 -2.44
C HIS A 151 18.68 -33.43 -1.27
N LEU A 152 17.90 -32.35 -1.34
CA LEU A 152 17.04 -31.91 -0.27
C LEU A 152 15.63 -31.64 -0.81
N SER A 153 14.66 -32.46 -0.41
CA SER A 153 13.26 -32.21 -0.75
C SER A 153 12.66 -31.10 0.13
N SER A 154 11.62 -30.43 -0.35
CA SER A 154 10.85 -29.45 0.42
C SER A 154 10.29 -29.99 1.74
N SER A 155 9.98 -31.29 1.79
CA SER A 155 9.55 -31.95 3.03
C SER A 155 10.69 -32.08 4.05
N GLU A 156 11.89 -32.47 3.58
CA GLU A 156 13.08 -32.58 4.43
C GLU A 156 13.56 -31.20 4.89
N LEU A 157 13.49 -30.19 4.02
CA LEU A 157 13.80 -28.80 4.35
C LEU A 157 12.89 -28.29 5.47
N LYS A 158 11.57 -28.50 5.37
CA LYS A 158 10.63 -28.14 6.44
C LYS A 158 10.92 -28.90 7.73
N GLN A 159 11.15 -30.21 7.66
CA GLN A 159 11.36 -31.04 8.85
C GLN A 159 12.66 -30.67 9.57
N ASN A 160 13.74 -30.45 8.83
CA ASN A 160 15.08 -30.24 9.39
C ASN A 160 15.33 -28.77 9.77
N PHE A 161 14.77 -27.83 9.02
CA PHE A 161 15.07 -26.39 9.12
C PHE A 161 13.85 -25.51 9.39
N GLY A 162 12.64 -26.05 9.48
CA GLY A 162 11.41 -25.26 9.62
C GLY A 162 11.44 -24.28 10.80
N GLY A 163 11.95 -24.68 11.96
CA GLY A 163 12.08 -23.78 13.11
C GLY A 163 13.06 -22.64 12.89
N LEU A 164 14.12 -22.86 12.10
CA LEU A 164 15.08 -21.82 11.75
C LEU A 164 14.50 -20.88 10.68
N ILE A 165 13.75 -21.42 9.72
CA ILE A 165 13.03 -20.63 8.70
C ILE A 165 12.01 -19.72 9.39
N ALA A 166 11.20 -20.24 10.31
CA ALA A 166 10.23 -19.46 11.08
C ALA A 166 10.90 -18.28 11.85
N SER A 167 12.01 -18.56 12.53
CA SER A 167 12.78 -17.54 13.26
C SER A 167 13.40 -16.50 12.31
N LEU A 168 13.89 -16.96 11.16
CA LEU A 168 14.45 -16.12 10.10
C LEU A 168 13.41 -15.12 9.55
N LEU A 169 12.18 -15.57 9.29
CA LEU A 169 11.10 -14.72 8.75
C LEU A 169 10.65 -13.61 9.71
N ARG A 170 10.86 -13.81 11.01
CA ARG A 170 10.53 -12.82 12.05
C ARG A 170 11.70 -11.95 12.45
N PHE A 171 12.84 -12.08 11.77
CA PHE A 171 14.09 -11.38 12.10
C PHE A 171 14.56 -11.64 13.54
N GLU A 172 14.13 -12.77 14.13
CA GLU A 172 14.50 -13.16 15.48
C GLU A 172 15.87 -13.85 15.48
N THR A 173 16.72 -13.49 16.44
CA THR A 173 18.05 -14.10 16.57
C THR A 173 18.03 -15.35 17.45
N GLU A 174 17.06 -15.46 18.36
CA GLU A 174 16.87 -16.57 19.29
C GLU A 174 16.07 -17.72 18.69
N THR A 175 16.31 -18.93 19.17
CA THR A 175 15.57 -20.13 18.75
C THR A 175 14.19 -20.15 19.40
N LEU A 176 13.14 -20.16 18.57
CA LEU A 176 11.74 -20.28 18.97
C LEU A 176 11.45 -21.58 19.74
N SER A 177 10.42 -21.58 20.60
CA SER A 177 9.91 -22.80 21.25
C SER A 177 9.18 -23.72 20.24
N GLU A 178 9.16 -25.05 20.47
CA GLU A 178 8.50 -26.02 19.55
C GLU A 178 7.04 -25.66 19.23
N TYR A 179 6.27 -25.19 20.22
CA TYR A 179 4.88 -24.77 20.01
C TYR A 179 4.76 -23.55 19.07
N GLN A 180 5.69 -22.60 19.16
CA GLN A 180 5.73 -21.46 18.25
C GLN A 180 6.18 -21.89 16.84
N LYS A 181 7.10 -22.86 16.74
CA LYS A 181 7.53 -23.41 15.44
C LYS A 181 6.38 -24.04 14.69
N ASP A 182 5.63 -24.93 15.33
CA ASP A 182 4.52 -25.64 14.68
C ASP A 182 3.41 -24.67 14.27
N ALA A 183 3.04 -23.70 15.12
CA ALA A 183 2.03 -22.70 14.77
C ALA A 183 2.47 -21.80 13.60
N ILE A 184 3.76 -21.41 13.53
CA ILE A 184 4.28 -20.61 12.41
C ILE A 184 4.33 -21.47 11.14
N LEU A 185 4.81 -22.70 11.22
CA LEU A 185 4.95 -23.58 10.07
C LEU A 185 3.60 -24.08 9.53
N GLU A 186 2.62 -24.38 10.38
CA GLU A 186 1.26 -24.74 9.97
C GLU A 186 0.51 -23.55 9.35
N SER A 187 0.71 -22.34 9.88
CA SER A 187 0.04 -21.14 9.35
C SER A 187 0.71 -20.53 8.12
N ALA A 188 1.89 -20.99 7.73
CA ALA A 188 2.69 -20.33 6.71
C ALA A 188 3.05 -21.20 5.51
N THR A 189 2.89 -22.53 5.54
CA THR A 189 3.36 -23.42 4.46
C THR A 189 2.32 -23.72 3.39
N GLY A 190 2.53 -23.17 2.19
CA GLY A 190 1.94 -23.67 0.95
C GLY A 190 2.88 -24.70 0.32
N TYR A 191 2.43 -25.95 0.20
CA TYR A 191 3.10 -26.94 -0.65
C TYR A 191 2.45 -26.95 -2.01
N TYR A 192 3.21 -26.63 -3.04
CA TYR A 192 2.71 -26.71 -4.41
C TYR A 192 3.75 -27.37 -5.29
N ARG A 193 3.36 -28.41 -6.03
CA ARG A 193 4.22 -29.14 -6.99
C ARG A 193 5.59 -29.67 -6.50
N GLY A 194 5.84 -29.65 -5.19
CA GLY A 194 7.13 -30.07 -4.63
C GLY A 194 7.95 -28.90 -4.08
N ASP A 195 7.46 -27.67 -4.18
CA ASP A 195 8.10 -26.44 -3.71
C ASP A 195 7.67 -26.12 -2.27
N LEU A 196 8.49 -25.32 -1.56
CA LEU A 196 8.20 -24.83 -0.22
C LEU A 196 8.12 -23.31 -0.24
N ILE A 197 6.91 -22.77 -0.03
CA ILE A 197 6.72 -21.35 0.19
C ILE A 197 6.18 -21.12 1.59
N VAL A 198 6.85 -20.23 2.31
CA VAL A 198 6.49 -19.83 3.67
C VAL A 198 6.26 -18.34 3.69
N ILE A 199 5.03 -17.88 3.94
CA ILE A 199 4.69 -16.45 3.94
C ILE A 199 4.36 -16.01 5.37
N ASP A 200 5.06 -14.98 5.86
CA ASP A 200 4.77 -14.28 7.11
C ASP A 200 4.54 -12.78 6.82
N THR A 201 4.24 -11.99 7.85
CA THR A 201 3.88 -10.57 7.75
C THR A 201 5.03 -9.69 7.27
N GLU A 202 6.28 -9.97 7.67
CA GLU A 202 7.45 -9.14 7.32
C GLU A 202 8.29 -9.71 6.17
N ALA A 203 8.23 -11.03 5.99
CA ALA A 203 9.04 -11.71 4.99
C ALA A 203 8.41 -13.02 4.52
N ALA A 204 8.89 -13.50 3.38
CA ALA A 204 8.59 -14.83 2.86
C ALA A 204 9.87 -15.63 2.59
N PHE A 205 9.78 -16.95 2.67
CA PHE A 205 10.81 -17.90 2.29
C PHE A 205 10.31 -18.69 1.08
N VAL A 206 11.12 -18.77 0.03
CA VAL A 206 10.76 -19.41 -1.24
C VAL A 206 11.84 -20.40 -1.63
N TYR A 207 11.46 -21.67 -1.74
CA TYR A 207 12.28 -22.75 -2.26
C TYR A 207 11.60 -23.32 -3.50
N ASP A 208 11.82 -22.64 -4.63
CA ASP A 208 11.18 -22.84 -5.92
C ASP A 208 12.19 -22.47 -7.00
N ASP A 209 12.30 -23.28 -8.06
CA ASP A 209 13.16 -22.99 -9.22
C ASP A 209 12.51 -21.94 -10.16
N ASP A 210 11.18 -21.85 -10.17
CA ASP A 210 10.38 -20.90 -10.95
C ASP A 210 9.94 -19.69 -10.10
N TYR A 211 10.69 -19.38 -9.04
CA TYR A 211 10.38 -18.32 -8.06
C TYR A 211 10.10 -16.94 -8.68
N ALA A 212 10.68 -16.65 -9.85
CA ALA A 212 10.50 -15.37 -10.54
C ALA A 212 9.03 -15.07 -10.86
N GLU A 213 8.21 -16.13 -11.02
CA GLU A 213 6.78 -16.01 -11.32
C GLU A 213 5.98 -15.37 -10.18
N ILE A 214 6.40 -15.60 -8.93
CA ILE A 214 5.69 -15.16 -7.71
C ILE A 214 6.31 -13.92 -7.06
N LEU A 215 7.52 -13.50 -7.45
CA LEU A 215 8.14 -12.28 -6.89
C LEU A 215 7.27 -11.03 -7.08
N ASP A 216 6.62 -10.94 -8.24
CA ASP A 216 5.69 -9.86 -8.57
C ASP A 216 4.51 -9.79 -7.58
N LEU A 217 4.09 -10.93 -6.98
CA LEU A 217 3.03 -10.97 -5.96
C LEU A 217 3.44 -10.23 -4.70
N PHE A 218 4.67 -10.43 -4.23
CA PHE A 218 5.20 -9.82 -3.02
C PHE A 218 5.42 -8.32 -3.20
N GLU A 219 6.00 -7.89 -4.33
CA GLU A 219 6.11 -6.47 -4.65
C GLU A 219 4.72 -5.81 -4.71
N PHE A 220 3.78 -6.47 -5.39
CA PHE A 220 2.42 -5.97 -5.55
C PHE A 220 1.66 -5.87 -4.23
N GLY A 221 1.70 -6.90 -3.39
CA GLY A 221 1.08 -6.90 -2.07
C GLY A 221 1.64 -5.80 -1.17
N ASN A 222 2.97 -5.59 -1.19
CA ASN A 222 3.64 -4.51 -0.45
C ASN A 222 3.17 -3.12 -0.91
N ILE A 223 3.00 -2.91 -2.21
CA ILE A 223 2.47 -1.65 -2.78
C ILE A 223 1.00 -1.46 -2.37
N GLN A 224 0.17 -2.49 -2.45
CA GLN A 224 -1.24 -2.42 -2.04
C GLN A 224 -1.39 -2.08 -0.56
N GLN A 225 -0.56 -2.66 0.29
CA GLN A 225 -0.58 -2.36 1.72
C GLN A 225 -0.25 -0.89 1.98
N LEU A 226 0.80 -0.36 1.33
CA LEU A 226 1.16 1.05 1.44
C LEU A 226 0.01 1.95 0.97
N GLU A 227 -0.64 1.58 -0.14
CA GLU A 227 -1.77 2.33 -0.69
C GLU A 227 -2.95 2.37 0.29
N LEU A 228 -3.30 1.24 0.90
CA LEU A 228 -4.35 1.17 1.93
C LEU A 228 -4.00 2.05 3.15
N HIS A 229 -2.77 1.97 3.65
CA HIS A 229 -2.30 2.82 4.77
C HIS A 229 -2.34 4.31 4.43
N TYR A 230 -2.00 4.66 3.19
CA TYR A 230 -2.07 6.04 2.71
C TYR A 230 -3.52 6.55 2.76
N TYR A 231 -4.47 5.83 2.17
CA TYR A 231 -5.87 6.27 2.14
C TYR A 231 -6.51 6.27 3.52
N ASP A 232 -6.13 5.33 4.39
CA ASP A 232 -6.64 5.27 5.76
C ASP A 232 -6.27 6.56 6.52
N ARG A 233 -5.02 6.98 6.39
CA ARG A 233 -4.54 8.24 6.96
C ARG A 233 -5.22 9.46 6.34
N ILE A 234 -5.40 9.50 5.02
CA ILE A 234 -6.07 10.63 4.36
C ILE A 234 -7.53 10.75 4.85
N LEU A 235 -8.24 9.62 4.97
CA LEU A 235 -9.59 9.59 5.53
C LEU A 235 -9.61 10.08 6.98
N ASP A 236 -8.68 9.63 7.82
CA ASP A 236 -8.61 10.08 9.21
C ASP A 236 -8.35 11.57 9.33
N GLN A 237 -7.48 12.13 8.49
CA GLN A 237 -7.24 13.56 8.48
C GLN A 237 -8.51 14.35 8.10
N GLN A 238 -9.26 13.87 7.11
CA GLN A 238 -10.48 14.53 6.64
C GLN A 238 -11.63 14.39 7.63
N LEU A 239 -11.81 13.21 8.22
CA LEU A 239 -12.77 13.01 9.30
C LEU A 239 -12.45 13.90 10.49
N ASN A 240 -11.18 14.04 10.88
CA ASN A 240 -10.79 14.96 11.95
C ASN A 240 -11.13 16.42 11.61
N VAL A 241 -10.95 16.86 10.35
CA VAL A 241 -11.39 18.20 9.93
C VAL A 241 -12.90 18.36 10.09
N VAL A 242 -13.69 17.36 9.67
CA VAL A 242 -15.15 17.37 9.82
C VAL A 242 -15.56 17.40 11.30
N TYR A 243 -14.91 16.63 12.18
CA TYR A 243 -15.24 16.55 13.60
C TYR A 243 -14.79 17.77 14.40
N LEU A 244 -13.57 18.29 14.15
CA LEU A 244 -12.98 19.42 14.88
C LEU A 244 -13.53 20.78 14.41
N GLN A 245 -13.97 20.89 13.16
CA GLN A 245 -14.81 22.00 12.75
C GLN A 245 -16.21 21.77 13.32
N GLU A 246 -16.38 22.11 14.61
CA GLU A 246 -17.67 22.28 15.26
C GLU A 246 -18.64 22.92 14.27
N VAL A 247 -19.55 22.11 13.72
CA VAL A 247 -20.70 22.52 12.91
C VAL A 247 -20.35 23.65 11.93
N TRP A 248 -19.76 23.27 10.79
CA TRP A 248 -19.54 24.08 9.59
C TRP A 248 -20.40 25.36 9.58
N THR A 249 -19.81 26.49 9.96
CA THR A 249 -20.50 27.79 9.84
C THR A 249 -20.54 28.13 8.36
N LEU A 250 -21.59 27.66 7.71
CA LEU A 250 -21.84 27.89 6.30
C LEU A 250 -21.85 29.39 6.03
N PRO A 251 -21.04 29.89 5.06
CA PRO A 251 -21.15 31.26 4.64
C PRO A 251 -22.56 31.51 4.07
N LEU A 252 -23.13 32.68 4.36
CA LEU A 252 -24.49 33.05 3.92
C LEU A 252 -24.71 32.85 2.41
N THR A 253 -23.63 32.93 1.62
CA THR A 253 -23.63 32.74 0.16
C THR A 253 -23.90 31.29 -0.28
N ALA A 254 -23.62 30.28 0.56
CA ALA A 254 -23.89 28.87 0.24
C ALA A 254 -25.40 28.57 0.15
N TYR A 255 -26.21 29.38 0.83
CA TYR A 255 -27.67 29.24 0.86
C TYR A 255 -28.40 30.00 -0.24
N ILE A 256 -27.72 30.90 -0.97
CA ILE A 256 -28.34 31.71 -2.02
C ILE A 256 -28.27 30.95 -3.37
N PRO A 257 -29.40 30.73 -4.06
CA PRO A 257 -29.40 30.19 -5.42
C PRO A 257 -28.50 31.04 -6.33
N PHE A 258 -27.67 30.42 -7.16
CA PHE A 258 -26.71 31.05 -8.09
C PHE A 258 -25.40 31.60 -7.50
N LEU A 259 -25.30 31.89 -6.20
CA LEU A 259 -24.02 32.24 -5.54
C LEU A 259 -23.31 31.05 -4.88
N SER A 260 -24.00 29.92 -4.74
CA SER A 260 -23.43 28.70 -4.16
C SER A 260 -22.23 28.16 -4.93
N SER A 261 -22.11 28.42 -6.24
CA SER A 261 -20.98 27.95 -7.07
C SER A 261 -19.66 28.71 -6.82
N ILE A 262 -19.70 29.81 -6.06
CA ILE A 262 -18.54 30.69 -5.79
C ILE A 262 -17.91 30.35 -4.43
N ALA A 263 -18.66 29.74 -3.51
CA ALA A 263 -18.11 29.26 -2.25
C ALA A 263 -17.28 28.00 -2.51
N LYS A 264 -16.03 27.97 -2.02
CA LYS A 264 -15.29 26.71 -1.87
C LYS A 264 -16.08 25.87 -0.87
N ASP A 265 -16.81 24.89 -1.35
CA ASP A 265 -17.58 23.98 -0.52
C ASP A 265 -16.65 22.82 -0.12
N PRO A 266 -16.23 22.71 1.16
CA PRO A 266 -15.37 21.61 1.57
C PRO A 266 -16.02 20.22 1.38
N ILE A 267 -17.30 20.17 0.99
CA ILE A 267 -17.99 18.95 0.56
C ILE A 267 -17.67 18.52 -0.84
N SER A 268 -17.37 19.44 -1.74
CA SER A 268 -16.88 19.06 -3.06
C SER A 268 -15.56 18.30 -2.93
N ASP A 269 -14.72 18.64 -1.95
CA ASP A 269 -13.46 17.94 -1.68
C ASP A 269 -13.72 16.56 -1.06
N LEU A 270 -14.69 16.46 -0.15
CA LEU A 270 -15.06 15.20 0.52
C LEU A 270 -15.78 14.23 -0.44
N GLU A 271 -16.65 14.72 -1.33
CA GLU A 271 -17.28 13.94 -2.40
C GLU A 271 -16.24 13.42 -3.39
N ARG A 272 -15.30 14.27 -3.83
CA ARG A 272 -14.22 13.87 -4.73
C ARG A 272 -13.36 12.78 -4.10
N LEU A 273 -12.95 12.98 -2.85
CA LEU A 273 -12.14 12.00 -2.13
C LEU A 273 -12.86 10.66 -1.98
N LYS A 274 -14.17 10.67 -1.66
CA LYS A 274 -14.99 9.46 -1.60
C LYS A 274 -14.96 8.69 -2.93
N VAL A 275 -15.12 9.39 -4.06
CA VAL A 275 -15.11 8.76 -5.39
C VAL A 275 -13.73 8.17 -5.68
N GLU A 276 -12.66 8.95 -5.44
CA GLU A 276 -11.28 8.50 -5.65
C GLU A 276 -11.01 7.21 -4.87
N ILE A 277 -11.27 7.19 -3.56
CA ILE A 277 -11.00 6.01 -2.71
C ILE A 277 -11.89 4.81 -3.09
N SER A 278 -13.18 5.03 -3.42
CA SER A 278 -14.07 3.92 -3.80
C SER A 278 -13.56 3.18 -5.04
N VAL A 279 -13.04 3.91 -6.04
CA VAL A 279 -12.42 3.32 -7.24
C VAL A 279 -11.19 2.50 -6.88
N ILE A 280 -10.42 2.94 -5.88
CA ILE A 280 -9.19 2.25 -5.45
C ILE A 280 -9.51 0.98 -4.67
N VAL A 281 -10.48 1.01 -3.76
CA VAL A 281 -10.93 -0.20 -3.04
C VAL A 281 -11.39 -1.26 -4.05
N GLU A 282 -12.26 -0.89 -5.00
CA GLU A 282 -12.72 -1.78 -6.07
C GLU A 282 -11.55 -2.31 -6.92
N ARG A 283 -10.56 -1.45 -7.21
CA ARG A 283 -9.35 -1.83 -7.96
C ARG A 283 -8.53 -2.86 -7.22
N ILE A 284 -8.31 -2.67 -5.92
CA ILE A 284 -7.53 -3.58 -5.08
C ILE A 284 -8.27 -4.92 -4.98
N GLU A 285 -9.58 -4.93 -4.77
CA GLU A 285 -10.39 -6.16 -4.74
C GLU A 285 -10.34 -6.93 -6.07
N SER A 286 -10.36 -6.23 -7.19
CA SER A 286 -10.42 -6.84 -8.51
C SER A 286 -9.05 -7.03 -9.17
N SER A 287 -7.96 -6.76 -8.45
CA SER A 287 -6.61 -6.59 -8.99
C SER A 287 -5.96 -7.87 -9.52
N VAL A 288 -6.20 -9.01 -8.87
CA VAL A 288 -5.65 -10.30 -9.31
C VAL A 288 -6.60 -10.96 -10.29
N LYS A 289 -6.07 -11.40 -11.44
CA LYS A 289 -6.82 -12.22 -12.40
C LYS A 289 -6.96 -13.62 -11.81
N THR A 290 -8.04 -13.86 -11.09
CA THR A 290 -8.40 -15.15 -10.49
C THR A 290 -8.51 -16.31 -11.50
N ALA A 291 -8.46 -16.04 -12.81
CA ALA A 291 -8.58 -17.03 -13.88
C ALA A 291 -7.25 -17.48 -14.52
N GLY A 292 -6.09 -17.02 -14.01
CA GLY A 292 -4.78 -17.21 -14.67
C GLY A 292 -4.02 -18.48 -14.29
N ASP A 293 -3.88 -18.73 -12.98
CA ASP A 293 -3.18 -19.90 -12.41
C ASP A 293 -3.65 -20.12 -10.95
N VAL A 294 -3.96 -21.36 -10.59
CA VAL A 294 -4.38 -21.74 -9.22
C VAL A 294 -3.25 -21.49 -8.22
N TYR A 295 -2.00 -21.78 -8.61
CA TYR A 295 -0.82 -21.60 -7.77
C TYR A 295 -0.65 -20.15 -7.31
N VAL A 296 -0.72 -19.23 -8.27
CA VAL A 296 -0.56 -17.80 -8.06
C VAL A 296 -1.73 -17.26 -7.23
N ALA A 297 -2.96 -17.73 -7.49
CA ALA A 297 -4.13 -17.31 -6.75
C ALA A 297 -4.09 -17.73 -5.27
N GLU A 298 -3.68 -18.98 -4.98
CA GLU A 298 -3.53 -19.49 -3.61
C GLU A 298 -2.39 -18.77 -2.87
N THR A 299 -1.23 -18.61 -3.52
CA THR A 299 -0.09 -17.89 -2.95
C THR A 299 -0.46 -16.44 -2.61
N TYR A 300 -1.16 -15.76 -3.52
CA TYR A 300 -1.63 -14.40 -3.28
C TYR A 300 -2.69 -14.33 -2.16
N ALA A 301 -3.59 -15.29 -2.04
CA ALA A 301 -4.58 -15.31 -0.96
C ALA A 301 -3.91 -15.42 0.42
N VAL A 302 -2.87 -16.25 0.55
CA VAL A 302 -2.07 -16.34 1.78
C VAL A 302 -1.34 -15.03 2.05
N LEU A 303 -0.75 -14.40 1.02
CA LEU A 303 -0.11 -13.09 1.16
C LEU A 303 -1.10 -12.00 1.59
N GLU A 304 -2.30 -11.97 1.01
CA GLU A 304 -3.36 -11.02 1.35
C GLU A 304 -3.76 -11.13 2.82
N GLU A 305 -3.90 -12.36 3.32
CA GLU A 305 -4.16 -12.65 4.73
C GLU A 305 -3.02 -12.17 5.63
N LYS A 306 -1.77 -12.52 5.31
CA LYS A 306 -0.59 -12.18 6.14
C LYS A 306 -0.28 -10.69 6.19
N LEU A 307 -0.58 -9.95 5.12
CA LEU A 307 -0.47 -8.49 5.06
C LEU A 307 -1.70 -7.76 5.60
N ASP A 308 -2.71 -8.50 6.06
CA ASP A 308 -3.96 -8.02 6.64
C ASP A 308 -4.77 -7.09 5.70
N LEU A 309 -4.61 -7.26 4.39
CA LEU A 309 -5.16 -6.32 3.41
C LEU A 309 -6.69 -6.24 3.50
N LYS A 310 -7.34 -7.36 3.85
CA LYS A 310 -8.80 -7.42 3.99
C LYS A 310 -9.32 -6.52 5.11
N ASN A 311 -8.72 -6.58 6.31
CA ASN A 311 -9.17 -5.77 7.44
C ASN A 311 -8.93 -4.28 7.18
N TRP A 312 -7.83 -3.93 6.52
CA TRP A 312 -7.58 -2.56 6.07
C TRP A 312 -8.65 -2.07 5.10
N LYS A 313 -9.08 -2.89 4.13
CA LYS A 313 -10.20 -2.55 3.23
C LYS A 313 -11.51 -2.35 3.99
N GLU A 314 -11.87 -3.26 4.89
CA GLU A 314 -13.09 -3.16 5.70
C GLU A 314 -13.11 -1.90 6.58
N SER A 315 -11.95 -1.51 7.13
CA SER A 315 -11.77 -0.24 7.85
C SER A 315 -12.02 0.97 6.95
N LEU A 316 -11.44 0.98 5.74
CA LEU A 316 -11.65 2.06 4.76
C LEU A 316 -13.12 2.17 4.35
N ASP A 317 -13.79 1.06 4.06
CA ASP A 317 -15.20 1.04 3.70
C ASP A 317 -16.09 1.60 4.82
N SER A 318 -15.77 1.26 6.07
CA SER A 318 -16.45 1.80 7.24
C SER A 318 -16.26 3.32 7.36
N LYS A 319 -15.03 3.82 7.17
CA LYS A 319 -14.74 5.27 7.17
C LYS A 319 -15.42 6.00 6.01
N LEU A 320 -15.47 5.38 4.83
CA LEU A 320 -16.21 5.90 3.67
C LEU A 320 -17.72 5.95 3.92
N ALA A 321 -18.28 4.96 4.63
CA ALA A 321 -19.68 4.98 5.02
C ALA A 321 -19.99 6.16 5.96
N ILE A 322 -19.14 6.41 6.97
CA ILE A 322 -19.28 7.57 7.85
C ILE A 322 -19.24 8.89 7.04
N ILE A 323 -18.33 9.00 6.08
CA ILE A 323 -18.27 10.17 5.19
C ILE A 323 -19.57 10.33 4.39
N ARG A 324 -20.14 9.24 3.86
CA ARG A 324 -21.42 9.27 3.14
C ARG A 324 -22.54 9.79 4.04
N ASP A 325 -22.59 9.35 5.28
CA ASP A 325 -23.60 9.78 6.25
C ASP A 325 -23.45 11.27 6.57
N VAL A 326 -22.22 11.75 6.83
CA VAL A 326 -21.93 13.18 7.03
C VAL A 326 -22.37 14.01 5.84
N LEU A 327 -22.03 13.58 4.63
CA LEU A 327 -22.42 14.24 3.38
C LEU A 327 -23.94 14.34 3.26
N SER A 328 -24.68 13.27 3.58
CA SER A 328 -26.14 13.26 3.53
C SER A 328 -26.79 14.22 4.54
N VAL A 329 -26.25 14.28 5.76
CA VAL A 329 -26.72 15.19 6.82
C VAL A 329 -26.49 16.65 6.39
N TYR A 330 -25.36 16.94 5.76
CA TYR A 330 -25.10 18.29 5.26
C TYR A 330 -26.03 18.67 4.11
N GLN A 331 -26.21 17.79 3.12
CA GLN A 331 -27.12 18.04 2.00
C GLN A 331 -28.54 18.32 2.50
N SER A 332 -29.02 17.50 3.45
CA SER A 332 -30.32 17.71 4.10
C SER A 332 -30.42 19.07 4.83
N LYS A 333 -29.34 19.52 5.49
CA LYS A 333 -29.31 20.82 6.16
C LYS A 333 -29.35 21.98 5.18
N ILE A 334 -28.65 21.89 4.04
CA ILE A 334 -28.74 22.89 2.97
C ILE A 334 -30.15 22.95 2.41
N ASP A 335 -30.75 21.80 2.10
CA ASP A 335 -32.09 21.75 1.51
C ASP A 335 -33.13 22.33 2.47
N THR A 336 -33.10 21.93 3.74
CA THR A 336 -33.98 22.50 4.78
C THR A 336 -33.80 24.01 4.90
N THR A 337 -32.55 24.50 4.91
CA THR A 337 -32.30 25.94 5.03
C THR A 337 -32.75 26.70 3.77
N ARG A 338 -32.63 26.10 2.58
CA ARG A 338 -33.15 26.69 1.33
C ARG A 338 -34.67 26.77 1.35
N GLU A 339 -35.36 25.73 1.84
CA GLU A 339 -36.81 25.75 2.03
C GLU A 339 -37.24 26.82 3.04
N ASP A 340 -36.53 26.96 4.16
CA ASP A 340 -36.76 28.01 5.16
C ASP A 340 -36.55 29.41 4.57
N LEU A 341 -35.47 29.63 3.81
CA LEU A 341 -35.19 30.91 3.16
C LEU A 341 -36.24 31.27 2.11
N LEU A 342 -36.68 30.30 1.30
CA LEU A 342 -37.78 30.51 0.36
C LEU A 342 -39.06 30.88 1.10
N SER A 343 -39.35 30.21 2.21
CA SER A 343 -40.50 30.49 3.06
C SER A 343 -40.44 31.92 3.63
N VAL A 344 -39.28 32.32 4.18
CA VAL A 344 -39.05 33.68 4.69
C VAL A 344 -39.15 34.71 3.55
N LEU A 345 -38.59 34.44 2.38
CA LEU A 345 -38.66 35.34 1.22
C LEU A 345 -40.11 35.57 0.78
N ILE A 346 -40.91 34.50 0.71
CA ILE A 346 -42.34 34.58 0.38
C ILE A 346 -43.09 35.40 1.44
N ILE A 347 -42.86 35.14 2.73
CA ILE A 347 -43.47 35.90 3.84
C ILE A 347 -43.12 37.39 3.72
N VAL A 348 -41.85 37.72 3.45
CA VAL A 348 -41.39 39.11 3.28
C VAL A 348 -42.04 39.76 2.06
N LEU A 349 -42.13 39.07 0.92
CA LEU A 349 -42.79 39.58 -0.29
C LEU A 349 -44.27 39.89 -0.04
N ILE A 350 -45.00 38.98 0.61
CA ILE A 350 -46.41 39.18 0.98
C ILE A 350 -46.55 40.37 1.94
N PHE A 351 -45.66 40.48 2.93
CA PHE A 351 -45.67 41.60 3.88
C PHE A 351 -45.46 42.95 3.17
N ILE A 352 -44.52 43.02 2.23
CA ILE A 352 -44.27 44.22 1.41
C ILE A 352 -45.51 44.57 0.57
N GLU A 353 -46.09 43.59 -0.11
CA GLU A 353 -47.30 43.80 -0.94
C GLU A 353 -48.47 44.32 -0.10
N LEU A 354 -48.67 43.78 1.10
CA LEU A 354 -49.71 44.21 2.04
C LEU A 354 -49.49 45.66 2.49
N VAL A 355 -48.27 46.03 2.86
CA VAL A 355 -47.92 47.41 3.25
C VAL A 355 -48.15 48.38 2.11
N VAL A 356 -47.72 48.03 0.89
CA VAL A 356 -47.94 48.86 -0.32
C VAL A 356 -49.43 48.98 -0.62
N GLY A 357 -50.20 47.89 -0.54
CA GLY A 357 -51.64 47.88 -0.72
C GLY A 357 -52.35 48.81 0.26
N ILE A 358 -52.00 48.74 1.54
CA ILE A 358 -52.53 49.64 2.57
C ILE A 358 -52.17 51.09 2.27
N LEU A 359 -50.92 51.39 1.96
CA LEU A 359 -50.48 52.76 1.63
C LEU A 359 -51.19 53.32 0.38
N SER A 360 -51.50 52.46 -0.60
CA SER A 360 -52.27 52.84 -1.79
C SER A 360 -53.76 53.07 -1.50
N TYR A 361 -54.31 52.43 -0.48
CA TYR A 361 -55.72 52.60 -0.07
C TYR A 361 -55.95 53.87 0.76
N PHE A 362 -54.93 54.32 1.51
CA PHE A 362 -54.99 55.54 2.33
C PHE A 362 -54.62 56.83 1.57
N LYS A 363 -54.30 56.74 0.27
CA LYS A 363 -53.97 57.86 -0.59
C LYS A 363 -55.06 58.05 -1.64
#